data_AF-A0A1A8XVE6-F1
#
_entry.id   AF-A0A1A8XVE6-F1
#
_cell.length_a   1.000
_cell.length_b   1.000
_cell.length_c   1.000
_cell.angle_alpha   90.00
_cell.angle_beta   90.00
_cell.angle_gamma   90.00
#
_symmetry.space_group_name_H-M   'P 1'
#
loop_
_entity.id
_entity.type
_entity.pdbx_description
1 polymer ?
#
loop_
_entity_poly.entity_id
_entity_poly.type
_entity_poly.pdbx_seq_one_letter_code
_entity_poly.pdbx_strand_id
1 'polypeptide(L)'
;MIRILEQSEQLASAAEVRKGLATCDDARWVRYWFEVDIFEVELRCVSNEDAQNSRRTWFPLLKGGPFRKWFGNCHHVLDWANGGAALKSFISDRYDGAHYSKEIRSEEFYFQECMTWSDIATPNTFGARYCGIGFIASTVGGAVYSSPDNLLLLNALLCSSVAPVWLGVINPTLHANPGDIASIPLPPRDELVAVQREIESRSARCGDVASEDWNVYERSWDFQSLPILTASSDPTPTLESSYATWITQNRTTIAEMKRLEEENNRLFIDAYGLGDELTPDVPIEQITLTVNPAYRYGGKLTEDEQWTRFRQDSMEELVSYAIGCLMGRYSLDAPGLIYAHAGNVGFDATRYQTFPADADGIVPVTDELWFEDDAANRVREFLLATWGAEKLDQNMAFLADNLGAKASEAPVEAIRRYLADKFFKDHLQTYKKRPIYWLFSSGKQGAFEALVYLHRYHEGTLARMRAEYVVPLTGKMQSRIEMLEKDRDASSSTAARNKIAKHIESLKKKHVELLAYDEKLRHYADMRITLDLDDGVKVNYGRFGDLLAEVKAVTGGANDD
;
A
#
# COMPACT_ATOMS: atom_id res chain seq x y z
N MET A 1 22.45 -5.98 35.10
CA MET A 1 21.32 -6.69 34.45
C MET A 1 20.62 -7.74 35.33
N ILE A 2 21.26 -8.82 35.81
CA ILE A 2 20.59 -9.88 36.63
C ILE A 2 19.84 -9.31 37.84
N ARG A 3 20.49 -8.40 38.58
CA ARG A 3 19.88 -7.72 39.72
C ARG A 3 18.60 -6.94 39.37
N ILE A 4 18.54 -6.36 38.16
CA ILE A 4 17.37 -5.60 37.68
C ILE A 4 16.21 -6.58 37.45
N LEU A 5 16.45 -7.74 36.83
CA LEU A 5 15.42 -8.76 36.61
C LEU A 5 14.82 -9.30 37.91
N GLU A 6 15.62 -9.43 38.98
CA GLU A 6 15.17 -9.96 40.26
C GLU A 6 14.41 -8.93 41.13
N GLN A 7 14.69 -7.63 40.95
CA GLN A 7 14.26 -6.57 41.88
C GLN A 7 13.24 -5.60 41.28
N SER A 8 13.07 -5.59 39.95
CA SER A 8 12.20 -4.60 39.29
C SER A 8 10.77 -5.09 39.14
N GLU A 9 9.83 -4.16 39.18
CA GLU A 9 8.47 -4.40 38.71
C GLU A 9 8.51 -4.76 37.21
N GLN A 10 7.62 -5.64 36.78
CA GLN A 10 7.54 -6.06 35.38
C GLN A 10 6.51 -5.21 34.63
N LEU A 11 6.58 -5.14 33.30
CA LEU A 11 5.62 -4.43 32.46
C LEU A 11 4.17 -4.85 32.75
N ALA A 12 3.94 -6.13 33.07
CA ALA A 12 2.64 -6.68 33.50
C ALA A 12 2.01 -5.97 34.71
N SER A 13 2.80 -5.28 35.53
CA SER A 13 2.29 -4.51 36.68
C SER A 13 1.66 -3.17 36.28
N ALA A 14 2.00 -2.65 35.10
CA ALA A 14 1.54 -1.37 34.59
C ALA A 14 0.53 -1.51 33.43
N ALA A 15 0.46 -2.67 32.78
CA ALA A 15 -0.42 -2.87 31.62
C ALA A 15 -0.88 -4.32 31.45
N GLU A 16 -1.99 -4.48 30.74
CA GLU A 16 -2.54 -5.76 30.34
C GLU A 16 -1.94 -6.20 29.00
N VAL A 17 -1.12 -7.25 29.02
CA VAL A 17 -0.50 -7.79 27.80
C VAL A 17 -1.27 -9.03 27.36
N ARG A 18 -1.93 -8.94 26.21
CA ARG A 18 -2.92 -9.93 25.76
C ARG A 18 -2.57 -10.47 24.39
N LYS A 19 -2.97 -11.74 24.18
CA LYS A 19 -3.03 -12.34 22.84
C LYS A 19 -4.37 -11.94 22.20
N GLY A 20 -4.33 -11.61 20.91
CA GLY A 20 -5.52 -11.36 20.10
C GLY A 20 -6.23 -12.64 19.66
N LEU A 21 -7.22 -12.49 18.78
CA LEU A 21 -7.99 -13.62 18.23
C LEU A 21 -7.26 -14.37 17.12
N ALA A 22 -7.62 -15.64 16.95
CA ALA A 22 -7.29 -16.43 15.76
C ALA A 22 -8.54 -16.59 14.89
N THR A 23 -8.42 -16.22 13.61
CA THR A 23 -9.50 -16.37 12.62
C THR A 23 -9.67 -17.82 12.16
N CYS A 24 -8.60 -18.62 12.25
CA CYS A 24 -8.46 -19.99 11.73
C CYS A 24 -8.69 -20.17 10.21
N ASP A 25 -9.01 -19.08 9.49
CA ASP A 25 -9.21 -19.02 8.04
C ASP A 25 -9.13 -17.55 7.57
N ASP A 26 -7.91 -17.04 7.41
CA ASP A 26 -7.71 -15.64 6.97
C ASP A 26 -8.28 -15.37 5.57
N ALA A 27 -8.32 -16.37 4.69
CA ALA A 27 -8.85 -16.22 3.34
C ALA A 27 -10.35 -15.91 3.36
N ARG A 28 -11.09 -16.41 4.34
CA ARG A 28 -12.50 -16.12 4.53
C ARG A 28 -12.73 -14.79 5.27
N TRP A 29 -12.02 -14.54 6.36
CA TRP A 29 -12.40 -13.51 7.33
C TRP A 29 -11.61 -12.20 7.21
N VAL A 30 -10.48 -12.18 6.51
CA VAL A 30 -9.56 -11.03 6.48
C VAL A 30 -9.40 -10.50 5.05
N ARG A 31 -9.40 -9.17 4.92
CA ARG A 31 -9.12 -8.46 3.67
C ARG A 31 -8.09 -7.37 3.90
N TYR A 32 -7.44 -6.92 2.84
CA TYR A 32 -6.91 -5.56 2.84
C TYR A 32 -8.06 -4.56 2.75
N TRP A 33 -7.95 -3.42 3.43
CA TRP A 33 -9.02 -2.42 3.48
C TRP A 33 -9.46 -1.92 2.10
N PHE A 34 -8.55 -1.92 1.11
CA PHE A 34 -8.83 -1.46 -0.25
C PHE A 34 -9.53 -2.52 -1.12
N GLU A 35 -9.73 -3.75 -0.65
CA GLU A 35 -10.42 -4.80 -1.42
C GLU A 35 -11.94 -4.67 -1.35
N VAL A 36 -12.45 -4.09 -0.26
CA VAL A 36 -13.87 -4.09 0.11
C VAL A 36 -14.53 -2.75 -0.22
N ASP A 37 -15.85 -2.68 -0.06
CA ASP A 37 -16.56 -1.41 -0.13
C ASP A 37 -16.18 -0.55 1.08
N ILE A 38 -15.64 0.65 0.85
CA ILE A 38 -15.21 1.54 1.93
C ILE A 38 -16.36 1.93 2.86
N PHE A 39 -17.60 1.94 2.38
CA PHE A 39 -18.75 2.21 3.24
C PHE A 39 -19.02 1.06 4.21
N GLU A 40 -18.60 -0.16 3.93
CA GLU A 40 -18.75 -1.31 4.84
C GLU A 40 -17.62 -1.41 5.88
N VAL A 41 -16.68 -0.45 5.87
CA VAL A 41 -15.56 -0.37 6.83
C VAL A 41 -15.86 0.64 7.93
N GLU A 42 -15.78 0.21 9.18
CA GLU A 42 -15.81 1.09 10.36
C GLU A 42 -14.41 1.20 11.00
N LEU A 43 -13.76 2.35 10.80
CA LEU A 43 -12.37 2.55 11.21
C LEU A 43 -12.20 3.07 12.64
N ARG A 44 -13.23 3.67 13.25
CA ARG A 44 -13.10 4.45 14.49
C ARG A 44 -14.08 4.05 15.58
N CYS A 45 -14.46 2.78 15.57
CA CYS A 45 -15.27 2.19 16.61
C CYS A 45 -14.57 2.30 17.98
N VAL A 46 -15.31 2.51 19.06
CA VAL A 46 -14.77 2.61 20.43
C VAL A 46 -15.12 1.42 21.33
N SER A 47 -16.03 0.53 20.90
CA SER A 47 -16.46 -0.63 21.71
C SER A 47 -17.19 -1.70 20.89
N ASN A 48 -17.37 -2.91 21.43
CA ASN A 48 -18.19 -3.93 20.78
C ASN A 48 -19.65 -3.51 20.55
N GLU A 49 -20.22 -2.69 21.44
CA GLU A 49 -21.58 -2.17 21.29
C GLU A 49 -21.67 -1.19 20.11
N ASP A 50 -20.68 -0.30 20.01
CA ASP A 50 -20.56 0.64 18.89
C ASP A 50 -20.39 -0.09 17.56
N ALA A 51 -19.56 -1.15 17.52
CA ALA A 51 -19.38 -2.00 16.34
C ALA A 51 -20.69 -2.68 15.91
N GLN A 52 -21.51 -3.14 16.85
CA GLN A 52 -22.83 -3.72 16.52
C GLN A 52 -23.81 -2.66 16.01
N ASN A 53 -23.78 -1.45 16.60
CA ASN A 53 -24.65 -0.35 16.23
C ASN A 53 -24.31 0.27 14.87
N SER A 54 -23.05 0.23 14.45
CA SER A 54 -22.61 0.75 13.14
C SER A 54 -23.19 -0.07 11.97
N ARG A 55 -23.55 -1.34 12.22
CA ARG A 55 -24.04 -2.31 11.23
C ARG A 55 -23.07 -2.52 10.05
N ARG A 56 -21.79 -2.19 10.26
CA ARG A 56 -20.72 -2.42 9.29
C ARG A 56 -20.20 -3.85 9.40
N THR A 57 -19.51 -4.27 8.35
CA THR A 57 -18.95 -5.63 8.24
C THR A 57 -17.48 -5.64 8.64
N TRP A 58 -16.70 -4.69 8.14
CA TRP A 58 -15.25 -4.72 8.18
C TRP A 58 -14.68 -3.78 9.24
N PHE A 59 -13.82 -4.32 10.11
CA PHE A 59 -13.21 -3.57 11.21
C PHE A 59 -11.69 -3.74 11.21
N PRO A 60 -10.89 -2.70 11.53
CA PRO A 60 -9.44 -2.78 11.55
C PRO A 60 -8.88 -3.96 12.35
N LEU A 61 -7.97 -4.71 11.75
CA LEU A 61 -7.31 -5.86 12.35
C LEU A 61 -5.80 -5.62 12.46
N LEU A 62 -5.27 -5.65 13.68
CA LEU A 62 -3.83 -5.59 13.92
C LEU A 62 -3.21 -6.95 13.62
N LYS A 63 -2.24 -6.94 12.71
CA LYS A 63 -1.33 -8.06 12.45
C LYS A 63 0.10 -7.58 12.65
N GLY A 64 0.97 -8.47 13.13
CA GLY A 64 2.34 -8.11 13.51
C GLY A 64 3.15 -7.43 12.40
N GLY A 65 2.94 -7.78 11.14
CA GLY A 65 3.54 -7.09 9.99
C GLY A 65 5.08 -7.03 9.97
N PRO A 66 5.68 -6.35 8.99
CA PRO A 66 7.13 -6.12 8.96
C PRO A 66 7.58 -5.25 10.14
N PHE A 67 8.86 -5.37 10.53
CA PHE A 67 9.46 -4.57 11.60
C PHE A 67 9.29 -3.07 11.32
N ARG A 68 8.60 -2.37 12.22
CA ARG A 68 8.40 -0.91 12.20
C ARG A 68 8.10 -0.45 13.63
N LYS A 69 8.67 0.70 14.02
CA LYS A 69 8.44 1.35 15.31
C LYS A 69 7.37 2.44 15.22
N TRP A 70 6.85 2.82 16.38
CA TRP A 70 6.01 4.00 16.64
C TRP A 70 4.58 3.95 16.08
N PHE A 71 4.39 3.68 14.79
CA PHE A 71 3.05 3.62 14.16
C PHE A 71 3.09 2.83 12.84
N GLY A 72 1.94 2.34 12.33
CA GLY A 72 1.80 1.79 10.98
C GLY A 72 1.47 0.29 10.93
N ASN A 73 1.62 -0.33 9.75
CA ASN A 73 1.14 -1.68 9.42
C ASN A 73 -0.39 -1.84 9.49
N CYS A 74 -1.11 -0.72 9.38
CA CYS A 74 -2.55 -0.63 9.38
C CYS A 74 -3.10 -0.99 7.98
N HIS A 75 -3.21 -2.28 7.70
CA HIS A 75 -3.52 -2.80 6.36
C HIS A 75 -4.79 -3.63 6.27
N HIS A 76 -5.12 -4.34 7.35
CA HIS A 76 -6.11 -5.40 7.30
C HIS A 76 -7.40 -4.98 7.98
N VAL A 77 -8.49 -5.53 7.49
CA VAL A 77 -9.81 -5.49 8.12
C VAL A 77 -10.34 -6.91 8.30
N LEU A 78 -11.09 -7.13 9.37
CA LEU A 78 -11.73 -8.37 9.76
C LEU A 78 -13.23 -8.23 9.58
N ASP A 79 -13.88 -9.26 9.03
CA ASP A 79 -15.33 -9.39 9.12
C ASP A 79 -15.71 -9.65 10.59
N TRP A 80 -16.20 -8.60 11.24
CA TRP A 80 -16.69 -8.62 12.62
C TRP A 80 -18.15 -8.19 12.69
N ALA A 81 -18.90 -8.38 11.59
CA ALA A 81 -20.31 -8.05 11.51
C ALA A 81 -21.10 -8.67 12.67
N ASN A 82 -22.02 -7.89 13.25
CA ASN A 82 -22.86 -8.32 14.37
C ASN A 82 -22.04 -8.88 15.56
N GLY A 83 -20.89 -8.27 15.87
CA GLY A 83 -20.01 -8.72 16.96
C GLY A 83 -19.33 -10.06 16.67
N GLY A 84 -18.99 -10.31 15.40
CA GLY A 84 -18.31 -11.52 14.94
C GLY A 84 -19.17 -12.78 14.97
N ALA A 85 -20.49 -12.67 14.90
CA ALA A 85 -21.40 -13.81 15.06
C ALA A 85 -21.09 -14.99 14.11
N ALA A 86 -20.82 -14.68 12.83
CA ALA A 86 -20.48 -15.69 11.83
C ALA A 86 -19.15 -16.39 12.15
N LEU A 87 -18.12 -15.62 12.52
CA LEU A 87 -16.81 -16.14 12.92
C LEU A 87 -16.90 -16.98 14.21
N LYS A 88 -17.66 -16.52 15.21
CA LYS A 88 -17.91 -17.27 16.47
C LYS A 88 -18.60 -18.61 16.21
N SER A 89 -19.60 -18.64 15.34
CA SER A 89 -20.26 -19.88 14.92
C SER A 89 -19.26 -20.83 14.25
N PHE A 90 -18.49 -20.31 13.28
CA PHE A 90 -17.47 -21.10 12.58
C PHE A 90 -16.43 -21.71 13.52
N ILE A 91 -15.92 -20.96 14.50
CA ILE A 91 -14.97 -21.49 15.48
C ILE A 91 -15.63 -22.56 16.38
N SER A 92 -16.88 -22.35 16.78
CA SER A 92 -17.61 -23.32 17.60
C SER A 92 -17.80 -24.64 16.84
N ASP A 93 -18.19 -24.56 15.57
CA ASP A 93 -18.36 -25.72 14.68
C ASP A 93 -17.03 -26.44 14.42
N ARG A 94 -15.93 -25.69 14.19
CA ARG A 94 -14.58 -26.23 13.99
C ARG A 94 -14.10 -27.07 15.18
N TYR A 95 -14.58 -26.78 16.39
CA TYR A 95 -14.19 -27.46 17.63
C TYR A 95 -15.35 -28.25 18.26
N ASP A 96 -16.19 -28.87 17.43
CA ASP A 96 -17.26 -29.82 17.84
C ASP A 96 -18.24 -29.21 18.86
N GLY A 97 -18.63 -27.95 18.66
CA GLY A 97 -19.55 -27.21 19.54
C GLY A 97 -18.91 -26.65 20.80
N ALA A 98 -17.58 -26.68 20.92
CA ALA A 98 -16.89 -25.98 22.00
C ALA A 98 -17.12 -24.47 21.93
N HIS A 99 -17.04 -23.79 23.07
CA HIS A 99 -17.20 -22.34 23.13
C HIS A 99 -16.16 -21.64 22.24
N TYR A 100 -16.60 -20.62 21.50
CA TYR A 100 -15.78 -19.86 20.54
C TYR A 100 -14.51 -19.24 21.17
N SER A 101 -14.50 -19.08 22.49
CA SER A 101 -13.40 -18.46 23.25
C SER A 101 -12.08 -19.24 23.24
N LYS A 102 -12.05 -20.43 22.63
CA LYS A 102 -10.80 -21.13 22.33
C LYS A 102 -9.86 -20.26 21.50
N GLU A 103 -10.40 -19.59 20.49
CA GLU A 103 -9.63 -18.80 19.51
C GLU A 103 -9.93 -17.30 19.56
N ILE A 104 -11.14 -16.91 19.95
CA ILE A 104 -11.53 -15.51 20.10
C ILE A 104 -11.42 -15.12 21.56
N ARG A 105 -10.40 -14.34 21.91
CA ARG A 105 -10.09 -13.96 23.29
C ARG A 105 -9.98 -12.45 23.40
N SER A 106 -9.96 -11.96 24.65
CA SER A 106 -9.67 -10.56 24.96
C SER A 106 -10.70 -9.60 24.34
N GLU A 107 -11.94 -10.04 24.13
CA GLU A 107 -13.01 -9.24 23.52
C GLU A 107 -13.29 -7.96 24.31
N GLU A 108 -13.08 -7.99 25.62
CA GLU A 108 -13.22 -6.85 26.51
C GLU A 108 -12.28 -5.68 26.15
N PHE A 109 -11.19 -5.94 25.41
CA PHE A 109 -10.21 -4.95 24.97
C PHE A 109 -10.38 -4.52 23.50
N TYR A 110 -11.32 -5.11 22.75
CA TYR A 110 -11.48 -4.76 21.35
C TYR A 110 -11.88 -3.28 21.21
N PHE A 111 -11.34 -2.65 20.17
CA PHE A 111 -11.55 -1.25 19.81
C PHE A 111 -10.93 -0.21 20.77
N GLN A 112 -10.32 -0.65 21.88
CA GLN A 112 -9.56 0.23 22.77
C GLN A 112 -8.19 0.59 22.16
N GLU A 113 -7.67 1.74 22.57
CA GLU A 113 -6.28 2.12 22.26
C GLU A 113 -5.30 1.10 22.84
N CYS A 114 -4.25 0.80 22.09
CA CYS A 114 -3.26 -0.20 22.50
C CYS A 114 -1.90 0.02 21.83
N MET A 115 -0.94 -0.82 22.16
CA MET A 115 0.26 -1.01 21.35
C MET A 115 0.33 -2.43 20.84
N THR A 116 0.88 -2.62 19.65
CA THR A 116 1.18 -3.93 19.07
C THR A 116 2.63 -3.99 18.59
N TRP A 117 3.16 -5.17 18.31
CA TRP A 117 4.52 -5.35 17.82
C TRP A 117 4.57 -6.38 16.70
N SER A 118 5.73 -6.49 16.05
CA SER A 118 5.99 -7.59 15.11
C SER A 118 6.38 -8.85 15.88
N ASP A 119 5.74 -9.99 15.57
CA ASP A 119 5.97 -11.26 16.27
C ASP A 119 7.44 -11.70 16.24
N ILE A 120 8.13 -11.44 15.12
CA ILE A 120 9.55 -11.72 14.97
C ILE A 120 10.36 -10.57 15.55
N ALA A 121 11.11 -10.88 16.60
CA ALA A 121 12.09 -10.02 17.24
C ALA A 121 13.50 -10.62 17.07
N THR A 122 14.48 -9.78 16.71
CA THR A 122 15.90 -10.15 16.74
C THR A 122 16.64 -9.20 17.70
N PRO A 123 17.87 -9.51 18.13
CA PRO A 123 18.64 -8.64 19.03
C PRO A 123 18.79 -7.18 18.55
N ASN A 124 18.64 -6.93 17.25
CA ASN A 124 18.74 -5.58 16.66
C ASN A 124 17.42 -5.08 16.06
N THR A 125 16.34 -5.86 16.13
CA THR A 125 15.06 -5.52 15.50
C THR A 125 13.90 -5.91 16.42
N PHE A 126 13.56 -5.02 17.33
CA PHE A 126 12.32 -5.04 18.10
C PHE A 126 11.76 -3.62 18.21
N GLY A 127 10.44 -3.51 18.24
CA GLY A 127 9.75 -2.24 18.30
C GLY A 127 8.24 -2.45 18.40
N ALA A 128 7.61 -1.58 19.18
CA ALA A 128 6.16 -1.49 19.28
C ALA A 128 5.62 -0.37 18.37
N ARG A 129 4.33 -0.42 18.12
CA ARG A 129 3.56 0.60 17.41
C ARG A 129 2.35 0.93 18.24
N TYR A 130 2.16 2.22 18.49
CA TYR A 130 0.93 2.71 19.06
C TYR A 130 -0.19 2.56 18.04
N CYS A 131 -1.35 2.11 18.51
CA CYS A 131 -2.56 1.93 17.73
C CYS A 131 -3.68 2.68 18.46
N GLY A 132 -4.35 3.58 17.75
CA GLY A 132 -5.51 4.28 18.29
C GLY A 132 -6.70 3.35 18.51
N ILE A 133 -7.87 3.94 18.69
CA ILE A 133 -9.15 3.20 18.76
C ILE A 133 -9.47 2.47 17.45
N GLY A 134 -10.45 1.57 17.50
CA GLY A 134 -11.02 0.93 16.30
C GLY A 134 -10.44 -0.43 15.94
N PHE A 135 -9.39 -0.87 16.62
CA PHE A 135 -8.68 -2.10 16.26
C PHE A 135 -9.08 -3.33 17.06
N ILE A 136 -9.06 -4.48 16.38
CA ILE A 136 -9.05 -5.81 16.98
C ILE A 136 -7.65 -6.41 16.82
N ALA A 137 -7.10 -6.99 17.88
CA ALA A 137 -5.79 -7.64 17.81
C ALA A 137 -5.90 -9.09 17.29
N SER A 138 -4.99 -9.51 16.42
CA SER A 138 -4.84 -10.92 16.02
C SER A 138 -3.79 -11.66 16.87
N THR A 139 -3.65 -12.97 16.66
CA THR A 139 -2.65 -13.78 17.38
C THR A 139 -1.20 -13.40 17.07
N VAL A 140 -0.94 -12.79 15.91
CA VAL A 140 0.41 -12.41 15.47
C VAL A 140 0.66 -10.96 15.88
N GLY A 141 1.51 -10.75 16.88
CA GLY A 141 1.92 -9.42 17.33
C GLY A 141 1.27 -8.89 18.62
N GLY A 142 0.35 -9.65 19.24
CA GLY A 142 -0.26 -9.34 20.54
C GLY A 142 -0.78 -7.90 20.69
N ALA A 143 -1.16 -7.54 21.92
CA ALA A 143 -1.44 -6.14 22.26
C ALA A 143 -1.15 -5.84 23.74
N VAL A 144 -0.73 -4.61 24.00
CA VAL A 144 -0.60 -4.03 25.35
C VAL A 144 -1.70 -2.98 25.53
N TYR A 145 -2.50 -3.11 26.59
CA TYR A 145 -3.59 -2.21 26.94
C TYR A 145 -3.32 -1.51 28.27
N SER A 146 -3.49 -0.19 28.31
CA SER A 146 -3.34 0.63 29.51
C SER A 146 -3.99 2.02 29.30
N SER A 147 -3.83 2.94 30.25
CA SER A 147 -4.22 4.34 30.04
C SER A 147 -3.34 5.01 28.96
N PRO A 148 -3.85 6.04 28.25
CA PRO A 148 -3.09 6.70 27.18
C PRO A 148 -1.69 7.18 27.59
N ASP A 149 -1.57 7.87 28.73
CA ASP A 149 -0.28 8.35 29.24
C ASP A 149 0.70 7.19 29.49
N ASN A 150 0.20 6.09 30.05
CA ASN A 150 1.03 4.92 30.32
C ASN A 150 1.38 4.15 29.03
N LEU A 151 0.50 4.13 28.03
CA LEU A 151 0.82 3.59 26.70
C LEU A 151 1.96 4.39 26.05
N LEU A 152 2.00 5.72 26.16
CA LEU A 152 3.12 6.52 25.63
C LEU A 152 4.44 6.14 26.30
N LEU A 153 4.46 6.04 27.62
CA LEU A 153 5.63 5.62 28.41
C LEU A 153 6.13 4.23 28.01
N LEU A 154 5.22 3.26 27.95
CA LEU A 154 5.54 1.87 27.61
C LEU A 154 5.94 1.71 26.14
N ASN A 155 5.36 2.47 25.22
CA ASN A 155 5.74 2.45 23.80
C ASN A 155 7.20 2.92 23.64
N ALA A 156 7.58 3.95 24.40
CA ALA A 156 8.93 4.48 24.40
C ALA A 156 9.94 3.43 24.92
N LEU A 157 9.59 2.70 25.99
CA LEU A 157 10.39 1.59 26.49
C LEU A 157 10.55 0.51 25.42
N LEU A 158 9.44 0.04 24.83
CA LEU A 158 9.45 -1.04 23.84
C LEU A 158 10.15 -0.66 22.52
N CYS A 159 10.24 0.63 22.20
CA CYS A 159 10.97 1.14 21.03
C CYS A 159 12.43 1.53 21.30
N SER A 160 12.88 1.46 22.56
CA SER A 160 14.26 1.76 22.96
C SER A 160 15.22 0.61 22.70
N SER A 161 16.52 0.90 22.73
CA SER A 161 17.60 -0.09 22.56
C SER A 161 17.68 -1.11 23.71
N VAL A 162 17.09 -0.83 24.88
CA VAL A 162 17.11 -1.77 26.02
C VAL A 162 16.08 -2.90 25.87
N ALA A 163 14.96 -2.67 25.17
CA ALA A 163 13.90 -3.66 25.01
C ALA A 163 14.36 -4.95 24.30
N PRO A 164 15.03 -4.91 23.12
CA PRO A 164 15.53 -6.13 22.49
C PRO A 164 16.58 -6.85 23.34
N VAL A 165 17.35 -6.12 24.16
CA VAL A 165 18.32 -6.72 25.08
C VAL A 165 17.59 -7.51 26.17
N TRP A 166 16.55 -6.93 26.79
CA TRP A 166 15.74 -7.65 27.76
C TRP A 166 15.04 -8.87 27.16
N LEU A 167 14.47 -8.73 25.96
CA LEU A 167 13.85 -9.86 25.26
C LEU A 167 14.86 -10.98 24.99
N GLY A 168 16.09 -10.66 24.57
CA GLY A 168 17.13 -11.66 24.37
C GLY A 168 17.54 -12.41 25.65
N VAL A 169 17.37 -11.79 26.82
CA VAL A 169 17.60 -12.43 28.12
C VAL A 169 16.40 -13.27 28.56
N ILE A 170 15.17 -12.80 28.35
CA ILE A 170 13.92 -13.44 28.78
C ILE A 170 13.60 -14.65 27.88
N ASN A 171 13.70 -14.46 26.57
CA ASN A 171 13.36 -15.44 25.57
C ASN A 171 14.45 -15.50 24.49
N PRO A 172 15.27 -16.57 24.46
CA PRO A 172 16.34 -16.73 23.47
C PRO A 172 15.83 -17.12 22.07
N THR A 173 14.52 -17.18 21.85
CA THR A 173 13.90 -17.44 20.54
C THR A 173 13.59 -16.14 19.81
N LEU A 174 13.19 -16.24 18.54
CA LEU A 174 12.82 -15.09 17.71
C LEU A 174 11.39 -14.60 17.94
N HIS A 175 10.54 -15.36 18.64
CA HIS A 175 9.14 -15.00 18.79
C HIS A 175 8.92 -14.22 20.08
N ALA A 176 8.52 -12.95 19.97
CA ALA A 176 8.18 -12.11 21.11
C ALA A 176 6.71 -12.36 21.51
N ASN A 177 6.48 -13.36 22.38
CA ASN A 177 5.13 -13.68 22.84
C ASN A 177 4.63 -12.64 23.85
N PRO A 178 3.30 -12.50 24.03
CA PRO A 178 2.72 -11.62 25.05
C PRO A 178 3.32 -11.82 26.45
N GLY A 179 3.59 -13.06 26.86
CA GLY A 179 4.22 -13.35 28.15
C GLY A 179 5.67 -12.85 28.27
N ASP A 180 6.41 -12.80 27.16
CA ASP A 180 7.78 -12.30 27.12
C ASP A 180 7.78 -10.77 27.27
N ILE A 181 6.90 -10.08 26.53
CA ILE A 181 6.71 -8.62 26.65
C ILE A 181 6.27 -8.24 28.06
N ALA A 182 5.31 -9.00 28.63
CA ALA A 182 4.82 -8.78 29.99
C ALA A 182 5.91 -8.88 31.06
N SER A 183 6.95 -9.70 30.80
CA SER A 183 8.04 -9.97 31.71
C SER A 183 9.20 -8.98 31.60
N ILE A 184 9.17 -8.03 30.66
CA ILE A 184 10.19 -6.99 30.55
C ILE A 184 10.21 -6.19 31.86
N PRO A 185 11.37 -6.09 32.55
CA PRO A 185 11.48 -5.31 33.77
C PRO A 185 11.29 -3.82 33.46
N LEU A 186 10.67 -3.08 34.36
CA LEU A 186 10.60 -1.62 34.33
C LEU A 186 11.83 -1.02 35.02
N PRO A 187 12.25 0.22 34.69
CA PRO A 187 13.29 0.89 35.45
C PRO A 187 12.86 1.11 36.92
N PRO A 188 13.82 1.34 37.84
CA PRO A 188 13.48 1.78 39.20
C PRO A 188 12.51 2.96 39.18
N ARG A 189 11.45 2.87 39.99
CA ARG A 189 10.32 3.82 39.95
C ARG A 189 10.75 5.28 40.11
N ASP A 190 11.67 5.55 41.03
CA ASP A 190 12.14 6.92 41.30
C ASP A 190 12.89 7.51 40.11
N GLU A 191 13.69 6.70 39.40
CA GLU A 191 14.39 7.09 38.18
C GLU A 191 13.40 7.33 37.03
N LEU A 192 12.40 6.45 36.88
CA LEU A 192 11.38 6.56 35.83
C LEU A 192 10.51 7.81 36.00
N VAL A 193 10.05 8.09 37.21
CA VAL A 193 9.19 9.25 37.51
C VAL A 193 9.91 10.57 37.22
N ALA A 194 11.24 10.63 37.42
CA ALA A 194 12.02 11.83 37.16
C ALA A 194 12.02 12.26 35.68
N VAL A 195 11.94 11.30 34.75
CA VAL A 195 12.01 11.53 33.30
C VAL A 195 10.70 11.20 32.55
N GLN A 196 9.66 10.75 33.25
CA GLN A 196 8.42 10.25 32.63
C GLN A 196 7.79 11.21 31.62
N ARG A 197 7.56 12.48 31.98
CA ARG A 197 6.96 13.47 31.06
C ARG A 197 7.81 13.71 29.82
N GLU A 198 9.13 13.64 30.01
CA GLU A 198 10.11 13.84 28.97
C GLU A 198 10.09 12.67 27.96
N ILE A 199 9.89 11.44 28.45
CA ILE A 199 9.69 10.23 27.66
C ILE A 199 8.34 10.26 26.93
N GLU A 200 7.24 10.56 27.63
CA GLU A 200 5.89 10.62 27.05
C GLU A 200 5.81 11.62 25.89
N SER A 201 6.36 12.82 26.08
CA SER A 201 6.39 13.85 25.04
C SER A 201 7.18 13.42 23.80
N ARG A 202 8.28 12.68 23.97
CA ARG A 202 9.06 12.13 22.85
C ARG A 202 8.33 11.01 22.14
N SER A 203 7.75 10.10 22.90
CA SER A 203 6.97 8.98 22.39
C SER A 203 5.82 9.48 21.50
N ALA A 204 5.09 10.51 21.97
CA ALA A 204 4.06 11.18 21.19
C ALA A 204 4.63 11.77 19.90
N ARG A 205 5.74 12.51 19.97
CA ARG A 205 6.37 13.10 18.77
C ARG A 205 6.86 12.05 17.77
N CYS A 206 7.44 10.94 18.23
CA CYS A 206 7.81 9.82 17.36
C CYS A 206 6.57 9.19 16.71
N GLY A 207 5.50 9.01 17.47
CA GLY A 207 4.20 8.55 16.97
C GLY A 207 3.66 9.43 15.85
N ASP A 208 3.67 10.76 16.06
CA ASP A 208 3.23 11.74 15.06
C ASP A 208 4.05 11.64 13.77
N VAL A 209 5.38 11.68 13.86
CA VAL A 209 6.27 11.62 12.69
C VAL A 209 6.09 10.30 11.94
N ALA A 210 5.95 9.18 12.64
CA ALA A 210 5.74 7.87 12.02
C ALA A 210 4.34 7.72 11.40
N SER A 211 3.33 8.40 11.94
CA SER A 211 1.97 8.44 11.39
C SER A 211 1.90 9.33 10.14
N GLU A 212 2.53 10.50 10.19
CA GLU A 212 2.70 11.38 9.03
C GLU A 212 3.40 10.63 7.88
N ASP A 213 4.53 9.95 8.13
CA ASP A 213 5.22 9.11 7.14
C ASP A 213 4.36 7.96 6.59
N TRP A 214 3.52 7.35 7.43
CA TRP A 214 2.64 6.27 6.96
C TRP A 214 1.56 6.79 6.00
N ASN A 215 1.01 7.97 6.33
CA ASN A 215 -0.14 8.55 5.66
C ASN A 215 0.20 9.26 4.34
N VAL A 216 1.46 9.36 3.94
CA VAL A 216 1.82 9.88 2.60
C VAL A 216 1.79 8.83 1.49
N TYR A 217 1.42 7.59 1.77
CA TYR A 217 1.35 6.50 0.78
C TYR A 217 -0.07 5.97 0.60
N GLU A 218 -0.48 5.69 -0.65
CA GLU A 218 -1.84 5.24 -1.06
C GLU A 218 -2.40 4.00 -0.32
N ARG A 219 -1.53 3.25 0.36
CA ARG A 219 -1.88 2.05 1.14
C ARG A 219 -2.34 2.38 2.56
N SER A 220 -2.21 3.63 2.99
CA SER A 220 -2.89 4.13 4.18
C SER A 220 -4.31 4.56 3.81
N TRP A 221 -5.28 4.17 4.62
CA TRP A 221 -6.65 4.68 4.48
C TRP A 221 -6.78 6.17 4.83
N ASP A 222 -5.79 6.75 5.51
CA ASP A 222 -5.71 8.19 5.80
C ASP A 222 -4.88 8.96 4.75
N PHE A 223 -4.50 8.33 3.63
CA PHE A 223 -3.76 8.99 2.54
C PHE A 223 -4.55 10.15 1.94
N GLN A 224 -3.94 11.33 1.88
CA GLN A 224 -4.58 12.56 1.41
C GLN A 224 -4.19 12.92 -0.02
N SER A 225 -2.89 13.04 -0.29
CA SER A 225 -2.31 13.35 -1.60
C SER A 225 -0.80 13.11 -1.56
N LEU A 226 -0.14 13.10 -2.71
CA LEU A 226 1.32 12.96 -2.77
C LEU A 226 2.02 14.24 -2.30
N PRO A 227 2.98 14.16 -1.36
CA PRO A 227 3.70 15.33 -0.85
C PRO A 227 4.41 16.15 -1.93
N ILE A 228 4.91 15.50 -3.00
CA ILE A 228 5.61 16.16 -4.11
C ILE A 228 4.73 17.21 -4.82
N LEU A 229 3.41 17.13 -4.72
CA LEU A 229 2.48 18.08 -5.33
C LEU A 229 2.45 19.42 -4.59
N THR A 230 2.77 19.41 -3.29
CA THR A 230 2.65 20.57 -2.40
C THR A 230 3.95 20.93 -1.68
N ALA A 231 5.03 20.18 -1.89
CA ALA A 231 6.29 20.33 -1.16
C ALA A 231 7.00 21.65 -1.47
N SER A 232 6.89 22.16 -2.70
CA SER A 232 7.56 23.39 -3.13
C SER A 232 6.70 24.62 -2.89
N SER A 233 7.29 25.65 -2.29
CA SER A 233 6.70 26.99 -2.19
C SER A 233 7.11 27.92 -3.33
N ASP A 234 7.85 27.42 -4.33
CA ASP A 234 8.23 28.17 -5.53
C ASP A 234 6.96 28.60 -6.30
N PRO A 235 6.85 29.87 -6.75
CA PRO A 235 5.74 30.30 -7.59
C PRO A 235 5.55 29.51 -8.89
N THR A 236 6.63 28.94 -9.44
CA THR A 236 6.60 28.16 -10.70
C THR A 236 7.39 26.86 -10.53
N PRO A 237 6.92 25.92 -9.69
CA PRO A 237 7.67 24.72 -9.38
C PRO A 237 7.76 23.81 -10.61
N THR A 238 8.80 23.00 -10.68
CA THR A 238 8.89 21.86 -11.59
C THR A 238 8.72 20.58 -10.79
N LEU A 239 8.46 19.46 -11.46
CA LEU A 239 8.44 18.15 -10.82
C LEU A 239 9.78 17.86 -10.11
N GLU A 240 10.90 18.18 -10.76
CA GLU A 240 12.25 18.02 -10.22
C GLU A 240 12.51 18.91 -9.00
N SER A 241 12.14 20.20 -9.04
CA SER A 241 12.36 21.10 -7.90
C SER A 241 11.45 20.76 -6.72
N SER A 242 10.23 20.29 -7.00
CA SER A 242 9.30 19.79 -5.99
C SER A 242 9.83 18.52 -5.33
N TYR A 243 10.37 17.59 -6.12
CA TYR A 243 11.06 16.40 -5.62
C TYR A 243 12.26 16.79 -4.73
N ALA A 244 13.13 17.69 -5.20
CA ALA A 244 14.30 18.12 -4.45
C ALA A 244 13.95 18.76 -3.09
N THR A 245 12.87 19.56 -3.07
CA THR A 245 12.34 20.16 -1.83
C THR A 245 11.82 19.09 -0.88
N TRP A 246 11.02 18.15 -1.39
CA TRP A 246 10.50 17.04 -0.59
C TRP A 246 11.61 16.15 -0.02
N ILE A 247 12.68 15.88 -0.79
CA ILE A 247 13.84 15.12 -0.29
C ILE A 247 14.56 15.84 0.83
N THR A 248 14.64 17.17 0.76
CA THR A 248 15.22 17.96 1.85
C THR A 248 14.38 17.83 3.12
N GLN A 249 13.06 17.92 3.00
CA GLN A 249 12.12 17.70 4.12
C GLN A 249 12.22 16.27 4.69
N ASN A 250 12.32 15.26 3.83
CA ASN A 250 12.50 13.86 4.25
C ASN A 250 13.79 13.68 5.04
N ARG A 251 14.91 14.25 4.59
CA ARG A 251 16.19 14.21 5.33
C ARG A 251 16.08 14.85 6.71
N THR A 252 15.41 15.99 6.83
CA THR A 252 15.14 16.63 8.12
C THR A 252 14.28 15.73 9.02
N THR A 253 13.25 15.10 8.46
CA THR A 253 12.35 14.19 9.19
C THR A 253 13.09 12.96 9.72
N ILE A 254 13.96 12.36 8.90
CA ILE A 254 14.80 11.22 9.27
C ILE A 254 15.78 11.61 10.38
N ALA A 255 16.45 12.76 10.25
CA ALA A 255 17.38 13.25 11.25
C ALA A 255 16.68 13.54 12.59
N GLU A 256 15.48 14.10 12.55
CA GLU A 256 14.68 14.34 13.76
C GLU A 256 14.24 13.04 14.42
N MET A 257 13.73 12.07 13.66
CA MET A 257 13.39 10.75 14.21
C MET A 257 14.61 10.09 14.86
N LYS A 258 15.77 10.12 14.19
CA LYS A 258 17.02 9.59 14.75
C LYS A 258 17.39 10.27 16.07
N ARG A 259 17.35 11.60 16.13
CA ARG A 259 17.60 12.36 17.37
C ARG A 259 16.65 11.95 18.49
N LEU A 260 15.35 11.84 18.19
CA LEU A 260 14.33 11.44 19.15
C LEU A 260 14.56 10.01 19.66
N GLU A 261 14.88 9.06 18.79
CA GLU A 261 15.19 7.68 19.20
C GLU A 261 16.47 7.58 20.04
N GLU A 262 17.52 8.33 19.70
CA GLU A 262 18.77 8.36 20.48
C GLU A 262 18.58 8.97 21.86
N GLU A 263 17.80 10.05 21.95
CA GLU A 263 17.44 10.63 23.24
C GLU A 263 16.57 9.68 24.07
N ASN A 264 15.60 9.01 23.45
CA ASN A 264 14.80 7.99 24.11
C ASN A 264 15.67 6.85 24.66
N ASN A 265 16.63 6.36 23.86
CA ASN A 265 17.57 5.34 24.29
C ASN A 265 18.39 5.82 25.48
N ARG A 266 18.92 7.05 25.44
CA ARG A 266 19.71 7.62 26.55
C ARG A 266 18.91 7.63 27.86
N LEU A 267 17.67 8.12 27.82
CA LEU A 267 16.81 8.20 29.01
C LEU A 267 16.58 6.83 29.64
N PHE A 268 16.33 5.79 28.84
CA PHE A 268 16.16 4.44 29.38
C PHE A 268 17.49 3.83 29.84
N ILE A 269 18.58 3.96 29.08
CA ILE A 269 19.91 3.46 29.48
C ILE A 269 20.31 4.04 30.84
N ASP A 270 20.13 5.35 31.04
CA ASP A 270 20.41 6.04 32.29
C ASP A 270 19.50 5.55 33.42
N ALA A 271 18.18 5.45 33.17
CA ALA A 271 17.21 4.99 34.16
C ALA A 271 17.46 3.53 34.62
N TYR A 272 17.97 2.66 33.74
CA TYR A 272 18.39 1.31 34.12
C TYR A 272 19.80 1.24 34.72
N GLY A 273 20.60 2.30 34.59
CA GLY A 273 22.02 2.32 34.96
C GLY A 273 22.88 1.39 34.08
N LEU A 274 22.61 1.35 32.77
CA LEU A 274 23.27 0.46 31.79
C LEU A 274 24.28 1.19 30.87
N GLY A 275 24.81 2.34 31.31
CA GLY A 275 25.69 3.18 30.50
C GLY A 275 27.04 2.54 30.15
N ASP A 276 27.46 1.51 30.88
CA ASP A 276 28.69 0.77 30.59
C ASP A 276 28.46 -0.35 29.55
N GLU A 277 27.22 -0.76 29.33
CA GLU A 277 26.84 -1.87 28.45
C GLU A 277 26.23 -1.44 27.11
N LEU A 278 25.58 -0.28 27.06
CA LEU A 278 24.81 0.17 25.91
C LEU A 278 25.13 1.62 25.52
N THR A 279 25.02 1.90 24.22
CA THR A 279 25.10 3.27 23.68
C THR A 279 23.72 3.74 23.19
N PRO A 280 23.46 5.06 23.22
CA PRO A 280 22.19 5.59 22.73
C PRO A 280 22.06 5.58 21.19
N ASP A 281 23.18 5.43 20.47
CA ASP A 281 23.25 5.59 19.02
C ASP A 281 22.30 4.67 18.25
N VAL A 282 21.62 5.22 17.24
CA VAL A 282 20.70 4.46 16.37
C VAL A 282 21.24 4.41 14.94
N PRO A 283 21.54 3.23 14.37
CA PRO A 283 21.92 3.11 12.97
C PRO A 283 20.83 3.63 12.03
N ILE A 284 21.23 4.28 10.93
CA ILE A 284 20.27 4.94 10.02
C ILE A 284 19.29 3.94 9.40
N GLU A 285 19.72 2.71 9.15
CA GLU A 285 18.91 1.60 8.64
C GLU A 285 17.83 1.12 9.63
N GLN A 286 17.92 1.49 10.91
CA GLN A 286 16.93 1.17 11.94
C GLN A 286 15.87 2.26 12.12
N ILE A 287 16.02 3.42 11.45
CA ILE A 287 15.00 4.48 11.45
C ILE A 287 13.87 4.07 10.50
N THR A 288 12.79 3.52 11.08
CA THR A 288 11.75 2.78 10.34
C THR A 288 10.71 3.63 9.57
N LEU A 289 11.12 4.81 9.10
CA LEU A 289 10.32 5.67 8.22
C LEU A 289 10.41 5.21 6.77
N THR A 290 9.30 5.17 6.05
CA THR A 290 9.26 4.76 4.64
C THR A 290 10.02 5.73 3.74
N VAL A 291 10.07 7.02 4.11
CA VAL A 291 10.88 8.04 3.43
C VAL A 291 12.38 7.86 3.62
N ASN A 292 12.83 6.97 4.52
CA ASN A 292 14.25 6.65 4.75
C ASN A 292 14.74 5.56 3.79
N PRO A 293 15.57 5.87 2.77
CA PRO A 293 16.03 4.87 1.81
C PRO A 293 16.90 3.78 2.44
N ALA A 294 17.65 4.09 3.50
CA ALA A 294 18.49 3.11 4.18
C ALA A 294 17.66 2.00 4.83
N TYR A 295 16.52 2.36 5.42
CA TYR A 295 15.56 1.39 5.95
C TYR A 295 14.75 0.72 4.84
N ARG A 296 14.26 1.48 3.85
CA ARG A 296 13.42 0.96 2.76
C ARG A 296 14.14 -0.06 1.87
N TYR A 297 15.44 0.10 1.63
CA TYR A 297 16.21 -0.75 0.69
C TYR A 297 17.37 -1.55 1.32
N GLY A 298 17.89 -1.14 2.49
CA GLY A 298 18.93 -1.88 3.23
C GLY A 298 20.36 -1.82 2.66
N GLY A 299 21.26 -2.60 3.28
CA GLY A 299 22.73 -2.42 3.23
C GLY A 299 23.52 -3.03 2.06
N LYS A 300 22.89 -3.33 0.92
CA LYS A 300 23.64 -3.74 -0.30
C LYS A 300 23.91 -2.60 -1.27
N LEU A 301 23.11 -1.54 -1.20
CA LEU A 301 23.24 -0.35 -2.02
C LEU A 301 24.03 0.71 -1.26
N THR A 302 24.86 1.46 -1.97
CA THR A 302 25.42 2.71 -1.48
C THR A 302 24.32 3.74 -1.22
N GLU A 303 24.60 4.76 -0.40
CA GLU A 303 23.62 5.82 -0.12
C GLU A 303 23.10 6.48 -1.43
N ASP A 304 23.99 6.77 -2.39
CA ASP A 304 23.61 7.36 -3.67
C ASP A 304 22.69 6.45 -4.51
N GLU A 305 22.95 5.14 -4.50
CA GLU A 305 22.10 4.15 -5.16
C GLU A 305 20.74 4.01 -4.47
N GLN A 306 20.70 4.09 -3.14
CA GLN A 306 19.45 4.08 -2.37
C GLN A 306 18.60 5.31 -2.70
N TRP A 307 19.18 6.51 -2.73
CA TRP A 307 18.46 7.73 -3.12
C TRP A 307 18.06 7.74 -4.60
N THR A 308 18.86 7.13 -5.47
CA THR A 308 18.48 6.93 -6.88
C THR A 308 17.27 6.02 -7.00
N ARG A 309 17.25 4.89 -6.28
CA ARG A 309 16.10 3.99 -6.24
C ARG A 309 14.87 4.65 -5.63
N PHE A 310 15.05 5.43 -4.56
CA PHE A 310 13.98 6.21 -3.94
C PHE A 310 13.33 7.16 -4.94
N ARG A 311 14.12 7.86 -5.76
CA ARG A 311 13.61 8.75 -6.81
C ARG A 311 12.78 8.00 -7.84
N GLN A 312 13.28 6.85 -8.30
CA GLN A 312 12.56 6.01 -9.28
C GLN A 312 11.22 5.54 -8.71
N ASP A 313 11.23 4.93 -7.52
CA ASP A 313 10.00 4.49 -6.84
C ASP A 313 9.02 5.67 -6.63
N SER A 314 9.52 6.86 -6.28
CA SER A 314 8.67 8.06 -6.12
C SER A 314 7.99 8.50 -7.43
N MET A 315 8.66 8.29 -8.58
CA MET A 315 8.07 8.57 -9.89
C MET A 315 7.08 7.50 -10.31
N GLU A 316 7.32 6.23 -9.96
CA GLU A 316 6.35 5.14 -10.12
C GLU A 316 5.09 5.41 -9.26
N GLU A 317 5.27 5.86 -8.01
CA GLU A 317 4.21 6.28 -7.09
C GLU A 317 3.43 7.50 -7.64
N LEU A 318 4.10 8.47 -8.28
CA LEU A 318 3.45 9.59 -8.98
C LEU A 318 2.55 9.11 -10.13
N VAL A 319 3.03 8.15 -10.93
CA VAL A 319 2.23 7.57 -12.01
C VAL A 319 1.03 6.80 -11.44
N SER A 320 1.23 6.02 -10.36
CA SER A 320 0.12 5.35 -9.65
C SER A 320 -0.95 6.34 -9.20
N TYR A 321 -0.54 7.45 -8.59
CA TYR A 321 -1.48 8.48 -8.13
C TYR A 321 -2.19 9.16 -9.30
N ALA A 322 -1.48 9.47 -10.40
CA ALA A 322 -2.09 10.02 -11.61
C ALA A 322 -3.13 9.07 -12.21
N ILE A 323 -2.85 7.76 -12.25
CA ILE A 323 -3.83 6.73 -12.64
C ILE A 323 -4.97 6.66 -11.63
N GLY A 324 -4.71 6.80 -10.33
CA GLY A 324 -5.77 6.89 -9.31
C GLY A 324 -6.70 8.08 -9.51
N CYS A 325 -6.17 9.25 -9.86
CA CYS A 325 -6.97 10.42 -10.23
C CYS A 325 -7.77 10.17 -11.52
N LEU A 326 -7.13 9.56 -12.52
CA LEU A 326 -7.80 9.18 -13.77
C LEU A 326 -8.95 8.21 -13.53
N MET A 327 -8.76 7.24 -12.64
CA MET A 327 -9.80 6.28 -12.25
C MET A 327 -10.87 6.90 -11.35
N GLY A 328 -10.67 8.12 -10.84
CA GLY A 328 -11.55 8.80 -9.89
C GLY A 328 -11.38 8.35 -8.44
N ARG A 329 -10.38 7.52 -8.14
CA ARG A 329 -10.07 7.13 -6.76
C ARG A 329 -9.63 8.32 -5.91
N TYR A 330 -8.87 9.23 -6.52
CA TYR A 330 -8.37 10.48 -5.91
C TYR A 330 -8.73 11.69 -6.79
N SER A 331 -8.54 12.90 -6.28
CA SER A 331 -8.73 14.13 -7.04
C SER A 331 -7.64 15.15 -6.71
N LEU A 332 -7.31 16.02 -7.67
CA LEU A 332 -6.50 17.21 -7.38
C LEU A 332 -7.31 18.31 -6.67
N ASP A 333 -8.64 18.21 -6.70
CA ASP A 333 -9.56 19.23 -6.16
C ASP A 333 -10.03 18.92 -4.73
N ALA A 334 -9.75 17.72 -4.22
CA ALA A 334 -10.15 17.31 -2.88
C ALA A 334 -9.14 16.31 -2.29
N PRO A 335 -8.75 16.46 -1.01
CA PRO A 335 -7.84 15.54 -0.36
C PRO A 335 -8.55 14.23 -0.01
N GLY A 336 -7.79 13.15 0.06
CA GLY A 336 -8.27 11.87 0.55
C GLY A 336 -8.88 10.98 -0.52
N LEU A 337 -9.30 9.79 -0.08
CA LEU A 337 -10.01 8.84 -0.92
C LEU A 337 -11.39 9.39 -1.32
N ILE A 338 -11.65 9.49 -2.62
CA ILE A 338 -12.86 10.12 -3.18
C ILE A 338 -13.93 9.09 -3.54
N TYR A 339 -13.51 8.02 -4.24
CA TYR A 339 -14.39 6.95 -4.70
C TYR A 339 -13.72 5.59 -4.48
N ALA A 340 -14.35 4.72 -3.69
CA ALA A 340 -13.86 3.37 -3.40
C ALA A 340 -14.99 2.44 -2.92
N HIS A 341 -16.16 2.54 -3.55
CA HIS A 341 -17.34 1.71 -3.28
C HIS A 341 -17.88 1.11 -4.58
N ALA A 342 -18.83 0.18 -4.50
CA ALA A 342 -19.14 -0.72 -5.61
C ALA A 342 -19.86 -0.07 -6.81
N GLY A 343 -19.50 -0.53 -8.01
CA GLY A 343 -20.36 -0.50 -9.20
C GLY A 343 -20.46 0.82 -9.94
N ASN A 344 -19.54 1.77 -9.73
CA ASN A 344 -19.64 3.14 -10.24
C ASN A 344 -20.91 3.90 -9.76
N VAL A 345 -21.59 3.38 -8.73
CA VAL A 345 -22.83 3.95 -8.20
C VAL A 345 -22.52 5.28 -7.52
N GLY A 346 -23.28 6.35 -7.79
CA GLY A 346 -23.08 7.64 -7.15
C GLY A 346 -21.74 8.32 -7.47
N PHE A 347 -21.07 7.91 -8.55
CA PHE A 347 -19.86 8.58 -9.04
C PHE A 347 -20.18 10.02 -9.45
N ASP A 348 -19.50 10.99 -8.82
CA ASP A 348 -19.73 12.41 -9.05
C ASP A 348 -18.54 13.05 -9.78
N ALA A 349 -18.66 13.16 -11.10
CA ALA A 349 -17.65 13.75 -11.96
C ALA A 349 -17.31 15.22 -11.61
N THR A 350 -18.19 15.94 -10.90
CA THR A 350 -17.97 17.34 -10.54
C THR A 350 -16.88 17.54 -9.48
N ARG A 351 -16.43 16.45 -8.85
CA ARG A 351 -15.33 16.43 -7.86
C ARG A 351 -13.93 16.34 -8.50
N TYR A 352 -13.83 16.33 -9.83
CA TYR A 352 -12.59 16.17 -10.59
C TYR A 352 -12.48 17.27 -11.68
N GLN A 353 -12.45 18.54 -11.29
CA GLN A 353 -12.48 19.67 -12.23
C GLN A 353 -11.10 19.97 -12.82
N THR A 354 -10.07 19.98 -11.99
CA THR A 354 -8.69 20.32 -12.42
C THR A 354 -8.11 19.24 -13.32
N PHE A 355 -8.40 17.98 -13.01
CA PHE A 355 -8.04 16.83 -13.83
C PHE A 355 -9.23 15.85 -13.84
N PRO A 356 -10.08 15.90 -14.89
CA PRO A 356 -11.26 15.06 -15.00
C PRO A 356 -10.92 13.58 -14.85
N ALA A 357 -11.71 12.85 -14.07
CA ALA A 357 -11.65 11.40 -14.08
C ALA A 357 -12.19 10.86 -15.41
N ASP A 358 -11.74 9.66 -15.77
CA ASP A 358 -12.19 8.94 -16.94
C ASP A 358 -13.72 8.67 -16.86
N ALA A 359 -14.41 8.81 -17.99
CA ALA A 359 -15.86 8.76 -18.02
C ALA A 359 -16.41 7.36 -17.71
N ASP A 360 -15.74 6.32 -18.18
CA ASP A 360 -16.22 4.93 -18.05
C ASP A 360 -15.33 4.04 -17.17
N GLY A 361 -14.17 4.56 -16.75
CA GLY A 361 -13.22 3.84 -15.92
C GLY A 361 -12.42 2.79 -16.68
N ILE A 362 -12.33 2.88 -18.01
CA ILE A 362 -11.59 1.99 -18.91
C ILE A 362 -10.46 2.79 -19.56
N VAL A 363 -9.23 2.54 -19.13
CA VAL A 363 -8.07 3.31 -19.59
C VAL A 363 -7.14 2.42 -20.43
N PRO A 364 -7.02 2.66 -21.75
CA PRO A 364 -6.08 1.91 -22.59
C PRO A 364 -4.62 2.11 -22.17
N VAL A 365 -3.85 1.02 -22.15
CA VAL A 365 -2.41 0.99 -21.82
C VAL A 365 -1.61 0.30 -22.92
N THR A 366 -1.78 0.75 -24.17
CA THR A 366 -1.15 0.15 -25.34
C THR A 366 0.26 0.68 -25.61
N ASP A 367 1.11 -0.17 -26.21
CA ASP A 367 2.50 0.15 -26.58
C ASP A 367 2.63 1.12 -27.76
N GLU A 368 1.57 1.30 -28.55
CA GLU A 368 1.44 2.34 -29.57
C GLU A 368 0.25 3.26 -29.26
N LEU A 369 0.31 4.50 -29.76
CA LEU A 369 -0.79 5.46 -29.67
C LEU A 369 -1.94 5.05 -30.60
N TRP A 370 -3.02 4.53 -30.02
CA TRP A 370 -4.25 4.16 -30.73
C TRP A 370 -5.47 5.00 -30.33
N PHE A 371 -5.43 5.56 -29.12
CA PHE A 371 -6.52 6.28 -28.48
C PHE A 371 -5.98 7.61 -27.92
N GLU A 372 -6.73 8.70 -28.08
CA GLU A 372 -6.28 10.01 -27.60
C GLU A 372 -6.27 10.08 -26.07
N ASP A 373 -7.20 9.36 -25.43
CA ASP A 373 -7.45 9.25 -24.00
C ASP A 373 -6.67 8.11 -23.30
N ASP A 374 -5.61 7.60 -23.93
CA ASP A 374 -4.80 6.54 -23.31
C ASP A 374 -4.00 7.01 -22.08
N ALA A 375 -3.58 6.05 -21.26
CA ALA A 375 -2.92 6.32 -19.99
C ALA A 375 -1.70 7.25 -20.11
N ALA A 376 -0.90 7.14 -21.18
CA ALA A 376 0.32 7.94 -21.34
C ALA A 376 0.00 9.41 -21.65
N ASN A 377 -0.99 9.67 -22.52
CA ASN A 377 -1.46 11.03 -22.77
C ASN A 377 -2.13 11.62 -21.52
N ARG A 378 -2.88 10.81 -20.78
CA ARG A 378 -3.54 11.25 -19.54
C ARG A 378 -2.53 11.56 -18.42
N VAL A 379 -1.41 10.85 -18.33
CA VAL A 379 -0.29 11.22 -17.44
C VAL A 379 0.32 12.56 -17.86
N ARG A 380 0.50 12.81 -19.16
CA ARG A 380 0.96 14.13 -19.65
C ARG A 380 -0.01 15.24 -19.26
N GLU A 381 -1.32 15.02 -19.39
CA GLU A 381 -2.35 15.98 -18.98
C GLU A 381 -2.37 16.20 -17.47
N PHE A 382 -2.11 15.17 -16.67
CA PHE A 382 -1.93 15.30 -15.22
C PHE A 382 -0.75 16.20 -14.86
N LEU A 383 0.40 16.02 -15.53
CA LEU A 383 1.57 16.89 -15.33
C LEU A 383 1.29 18.33 -15.76
N LEU A 384 0.54 18.52 -16.85
CA LEU A 384 0.08 19.83 -17.33
C LEU A 384 -0.82 20.51 -16.29
N ALA A 385 -1.77 19.78 -15.71
CA ALA A 385 -2.68 20.29 -14.69
C ALA A 385 -1.97 20.66 -13.38
N THR A 386 -0.91 19.91 -13.03
CA THR A 386 -0.21 20.08 -11.75
C THR A 386 0.89 21.15 -11.81
N TRP A 387 1.68 21.20 -12.89
CA TRP A 387 2.86 22.08 -13.00
C TRP A 387 2.80 23.06 -14.18
N GLY A 388 1.67 23.11 -14.90
CA GLY A 388 1.43 24.06 -15.97
C GLY A 388 2.15 23.74 -17.29
N ALA A 389 1.75 24.47 -18.33
CA ALA A 389 2.24 24.24 -19.70
C ALA A 389 3.71 24.62 -19.89
N GLU A 390 4.18 25.65 -19.19
CA GLU A 390 5.53 26.20 -19.37
C GLU A 390 6.64 25.22 -18.97
N LYS A 391 6.35 24.28 -18.07
CA LYS A 391 7.32 23.30 -17.53
C LYS A 391 7.07 21.89 -18.01
N LEU A 392 6.05 21.68 -18.86
CA LEU A 392 5.58 20.34 -19.22
C LEU A 392 6.69 19.48 -19.85
N ASP A 393 7.44 20.02 -20.81
CA ASP A 393 8.51 19.26 -21.48
C ASP A 393 9.63 18.84 -20.51
N GLN A 394 10.00 19.74 -19.60
CA GLN A 394 10.99 19.44 -18.54
C GLN A 394 10.47 18.36 -17.59
N ASN A 395 9.21 18.47 -17.15
CA ASN A 395 8.60 17.50 -16.23
C ASN A 395 8.43 16.13 -16.88
N MET A 396 8.02 16.09 -18.15
CA MET A 396 7.93 14.86 -18.93
C MET A 396 9.29 14.17 -19.07
N ALA A 397 10.34 14.93 -19.38
CA ALA A 397 11.70 14.39 -19.49
C ALA A 397 12.19 13.82 -18.15
N PHE A 398 12.03 14.57 -17.05
CA PHE A 398 12.43 14.11 -15.72
C PHE A 398 11.66 12.85 -15.29
N LEU A 399 10.35 12.79 -15.54
CA LEU A 399 9.56 11.59 -15.27
C LEU A 399 10.05 10.39 -16.09
N ALA A 400 10.20 10.57 -17.40
CA ALA A 400 10.64 9.52 -18.31
C ALA A 400 12.01 8.94 -17.94
N ASP A 401 12.99 9.79 -17.61
CA ASP A 401 14.34 9.37 -17.22
C ASP A 401 14.31 8.46 -15.98
N ASN A 402 13.43 8.76 -15.02
CA ASN A 402 13.26 7.98 -13.79
C ASN A 402 12.37 6.74 -13.95
N LEU A 403 11.66 6.59 -15.07
CA LEU A 403 10.96 5.36 -15.47
C LEU A 403 11.82 4.46 -16.39
N GLY A 404 13.09 4.83 -16.59
CA GLY A 404 14.06 4.08 -17.38
C GLY A 404 13.93 4.32 -18.88
N ALA A 405 13.83 5.58 -19.30
CA ALA A 405 13.91 5.99 -20.70
C ALA A 405 15.19 5.48 -21.38
N LYS A 406 15.08 5.14 -22.67
CA LYS A 406 16.23 4.79 -23.52
C LYS A 406 16.78 6.07 -24.19
N ALA A 407 18.08 6.10 -24.50
CA ALA A 407 18.77 7.30 -25.00
C ALA A 407 18.17 7.97 -26.26
N SER A 408 17.39 7.24 -27.07
CA SER A 408 16.75 7.75 -28.30
C SER A 408 15.22 7.75 -28.23
N GLU A 409 14.65 7.55 -27.05
CA GLU A 409 13.21 7.45 -26.82
C GLU A 409 12.66 8.82 -26.39
N ALA A 410 11.58 9.27 -27.03
CA ALA A 410 10.91 10.50 -26.60
C ALA A 410 10.26 10.26 -25.22
N PRO A 411 10.16 11.28 -24.34
CA PRO A 411 9.63 11.10 -22.99
C PRO A 411 8.25 10.43 -22.92
N VAL A 412 7.32 10.82 -23.82
CA VAL A 412 5.99 10.22 -23.88
C VAL A 412 6.02 8.73 -24.26
N GLU A 413 6.95 8.32 -25.12
CA GLU A 413 7.12 6.92 -25.51
C GLU A 413 7.72 6.08 -24.38
N ALA A 414 8.63 6.66 -23.59
CA ALA A 414 9.18 6.02 -22.41
C ALA A 414 8.11 5.78 -21.32
N ILE A 415 7.26 6.78 -21.07
CA ILE A 415 6.12 6.67 -20.15
C ILE A 415 5.11 5.62 -20.66
N ARG A 416 4.77 5.66 -21.94
CA ARG A 416 3.90 4.66 -22.59
C ARG A 416 4.43 3.23 -22.43
N ARG A 417 5.72 3.04 -22.71
CA ARG A 417 6.37 1.75 -22.53
C ARG A 417 6.37 1.29 -21.06
N TYR A 418 6.61 2.20 -20.12
CA TYR A 418 6.50 1.88 -18.69
C TYR A 418 5.10 1.39 -18.31
N LEU A 419 4.05 2.10 -18.77
CA LEU A 419 2.66 1.76 -18.52
C LEU A 419 2.26 0.40 -19.11
N ALA A 420 2.68 0.10 -20.33
CA ALA A 420 2.40 -1.18 -20.99
C ALA A 420 3.19 -2.36 -20.36
N ASP A 421 4.50 -2.17 -20.05
CA ASP A 421 5.37 -3.30 -19.71
C ASP A 421 5.50 -3.58 -18.21
N LYS A 422 5.46 -2.53 -17.39
CA LYS A 422 5.93 -2.56 -15.98
C LYS A 422 4.89 -2.13 -14.96
N PHE A 423 4.10 -1.10 -15.26
CA PHE A 423 3.17 -0.50 -14.31
C PHE A 423 2.31 -1.54 -13.57
N PHE A 424 1.70 -2.48 -14.30
CA PHE A 424 0.85 -3.49 -13.65
C PHE A 424 1.63 -4.45 -12.74
N LYS A 425 2.90 -4.75 -13.03
CA LYS A 425 3.75 -5.59 -12.16
C LYS A 425 4.08 -4.86 -10.86
N ASP A 426 4.42 -3.58 -10.96
CA ASP A 426 4.69 -2.73 -9.80
C ASP A 426 3.42 -2.56 -8.95
N HIS A 427 2.28 -2.35 -9.61
CA HIS A 427 0.96 -2.29 -8.98
C HIS A 427 0.59 -3.60 -8.25
N LEU A 428 0.81 -4.76 -8.88
CA LEU A 428 0.63 -6.07 -8.24
C LEU A 428 1.51 -6.23 -6.99
N GLN A 429 2.76 -5.78 -7.04
CA GLN A 429 3.67 -5.85 -5.89
C GLN A 429 3.21 -4.93 -4.75
N THR A 430 2.86 -3.68 -5.07
CA THR A 430 2.39 -2.66 -4.12
C THR A 430 1.16 -3.14 -3.36
N TYR A 431 0.20 -3.70 -4.08
CA TYR A 431 -1.07 -4.20 -3.53
C TYR A 431 -1.03 -5.69 -3.16
N LYS A 432 0.16 -6.28 -2.93
CA LYS A 432 0.32 -7.66 -2.42
C LYS A 432 -0.48 -8.72 -3.19
N LYS A 433 -0.49 -8.61 -4.52
CA LYS A 433 -1.26 -9.45 -5.46
C LYS A 433 -2.78 -9.37 -5.24
N ARG A 434 -3.27 -8.21 -4.81
CA ARG A 434 -4.69 -7.80 -4.73
C ARG A 434 -4.88 -6.46 -5.44
N PRO A 435 -4.59 -6.39 -6.75
CA PRO A 435 -4.58 -5.12 -7.47
C PRO A 435 -5.98 -4.48 -7.48
N ILE A 436 -6.03 -3.15 -7.37
CA ILE A 436 -7.28 -2.38 -7.51
C ILE A 436 -7.53 -1.89 -8.93
N TYR A 437 -6.49 -1.57 -9.70
CA TYR A 437 -6.55 -1.38 -11.15
C TYR A 437 -6.29 -2.72 -11.84
N TRP A 438 -7.30 -3.26 -12.50
CA TRP A 438 -7.27 -4.56 -13.15
C TRP A 438 -6.88 -4.40 -14.62
N LEU A 439 -5.82 -5.10 -15.03
CA LEU A 439 -5.37 -5.12 -16.41
C LEU A 439 -6.13 -6.20 -17.20
N PHE A 440 -7.08 -5.76 -18.02
CA PHE A 440 -7.64 -6.58 -19.09
C PHE A 440 -6.64 -6.63 -20.24
N SER A 441 -6.31 -7.84 -20.70
CA SER A 441 -5.28 -8.05 -21.71
C SER A 441 -5.74 -9.07 -22.75
N SER A 442 -5.49 -8.79 -24.02
CA SER A 442 -5.76 -9.71 -25.13
C SER A 442 -4.84 -10.93 -25.14
N GLY A 443 -3.73 -10.88 -24.40
CA GLY A 443 -2.80 -11.97 -24.25
C GLY A 443 -1.37 -11.59 -24.59
N LYS A 444 -0.63 -12.55 -25.15
CA LYS A 444 0.84 -12.48 -25.25
C LYS A 444 1.34 -11.34 -26.13
N GLN A 445 0.61 -10.97 -27.18
CA GLN A 445 1.02 -9.87 -28.05
C GLN A 445 0.66 -8.50 -27.49
N GLY A 446 -0.18 -8.42 -26.44
CA GLY A 446 -0.69 -7.15 -25.92
C GLY A 446 -1.39 -6.35 -27.00
N ALA A 447 -2.16 -7.02 -27.88
CA ALA A 447 -2.87 -6.35 -28.98
C ALA A 447 -3.85 -5.29 -28.47
N PHE A 448 -4.50 -5.56 -27.35
CA PHE A 448 -5.28 -4.60 -26.58
C PHE A 448 -5.04 -4.85 -25.09
N GLU A 449 -4.76 -3.77 -24.37
CA GLU A 449 -4.67 -3.80 -22.92
C GLU A 449 -5.33 -2.53 -22.35
N ALA A 450 -6.11 -2.70 -21.29
CA ALA A 450 -6.77 -1.60 -20.60
C ALA A 450 -6.83 -1.86 -19.09
N LEU A 451 -6.63 -0.80 -18.32
CA LEU A 451 -6.87 -0.80 -16.89
C LEU A 451 -8.33 -0.50 -16.62
N VAL A 452 -8.91 -1.23 -15.68
CA VAL A 452 -10.26 -0.98 -15.15
C VAL A 452 -10.17 -0.90 -13.63
N TYR A 453 -10.76 0.13 -13.04
CA TYR A 453 -10.80 0.25 -11.58
C TYR A 453 -11.86 -0.67 -10.98
N LEU A 454 -11.44 -1.58 -10.09
CA LEU A 454 -12.30 -2.54 -9.37
C LEU A 454 -13.61 -1.91 -8.89
N HIS A 455 -13.53 -0.78 -8.19
CA HIS A 455 -14.68 -0.11 -7.60
C HIS A 455 -15.61 0.52 -8.64
N ARG A 456 -15.11 0.85 -9.83
CA ARG A 456 -15.92 1.39 -10.94
C ARG A 456 -16.39 0.33 -11.94
N TYR A 457 -15.93 -0.91 -11.81
CA TYR A 457 -16.43 -1.99 -12.65
C TYR A 457 -17.93 -2.22 -12.41
N HIS A 458 -18.70 -2.37 -13.48
CA HIS A 458 -20.10 -2.74 -13.44
C HIS A 458 -20.45 -3.71 -14.58
N GLU A 459 -21.65 -4.30 -14.56
CA GLU A 459 -22.06 -5.34 -15.53
C GLU A 459 -22.03 -4.91 -17.02
N GLY A 460 -21.95 -3.60 -17.29
CA GLY A 460 -21.85 -3.04 -18.64
C GLY A 460 -20.41 -2.76 -19.11
N THR A 461 -19.41 -2.85 -18.22
CA THR A 461 -18.02 -2.48 -18.51
C THR A 461 -17.43 -3.29 -19.68
N LEU A 462 -17.66 -4.61 -19.73
CA LEU A 462 -17.12 -5.45 -20.81
C LEU A 462 -17.78 -5.18 -22.17
N ALA A 463 -19.09 -4.92 -22.18
CA ALA A 463 -19.81 -4.57 -23.39
C ALA A 463 -19.31 -3.24 -23.96
N ARG A 464 -19.06 -2.25 -23.08
CA ARG A 464 -18.49 -0.96 -23.45
C ARG A 464 -17.05 -1.11 -23.96
N MET A 465 -16.20 -1.81 -23.22
CA MET A 465 -14.81 -2.11 -23.61
C MET A 465 -14.75 -2.67 -25.04
N ARG A 466 -15.66 -3.59 -25.35
CA ARG A 466 -15.76 -4.19 -26.68
C ARG A 466 -16.16 -3.16 -27.74
N ALA A 467 -17.23 -2.42 -27.50
CA ALA A 467 -17.83 -1.52 -28.49
C ALA A 467 -16.99 -0.26 -28.75
N GLU A 468 -16.39 0.31 -27.71
CA GLU A 468 -15.70 1.61 -27.79
C GLU A 468 -14.20 1.47 -28.04
N TYR A 469 -13.60 0.33 -27.69
CA TYR A 469 -12.15 0.12 -27.82
C TYR A 469 -11.76 -1.02 -28.77
N VAL A 470 -12.16 -2.25 -28.47
CA VAL A 470 -11.69 -3.45 -29.21
C VAL A 470 -12.14 -3.45 -30.67
N VAL A 471 -13.41 -3.19 -30.94
CA VAL A 471 -13.96 -3.16 -32.30
C VAL A 471 -13.33 -2.02 -33.12
N PRO A 472 -13.28 -0.75 -32.65
CA PRO A 472 -12.58 0.32 -33.36
C PRO A 472 -11.09 0.05 -33.58
N LEU A 473 -10.39 -0.53 -32.60
CA LEU A 473 -8.97 -0.85 -32.72
C LEU A 473 -8.70 -1.88 -33.83
N THR A 474 -9.59 -2.86 -34.00
CA THR A 474 -9.48 -3.84 -35.09
C THR A 474 -9.43 -3.14 -36.46
N GLY A 475 -10.34 -2.19 -36.69
CA GLY A 475 -10.36 -1.38 -37.92
C GLY A 475 -9.11 -0.50 -38.08
N LYS A 476 -8.72 0.22 -37.02
CA LYS A 476 -7.52 1.07 -37.01
C LYS A 476 -6.25 0.28 -37.32
N MET A 477 -6.11 -0.90 -36.73
CA MET A 477 -4.94 -1.78 -36.91
C MET A 477 -4.87 -2.33 -38.34
N GLN A 478 -5.99 -2.77 -38.90
CA GLN A 478 -6.07 -3.21 -40.30
C GLN A 478 -5.69 -2.08 -41.28
N SER A 479 -6.23 -0.87 -41.09
CA SER A 479 -5.86 0.28 -41.93
C SER A 479 -4.37 0.64 -41.84
N ARG A 480 -3.77 0.53 -40.64
CA ARG A 480 -2.34 0.79 -40.45
C ARG A 480 -1.45 -0.26 -41.11
N ILE A 481 -1.87 -1.54 -41.08
CA ILE A 481 -1.20 -2.62 -41.82
C ILE A 481 -1.17 -2.30 -43.31
N GLU A 482 -2.31 -1.93 -43.89
CA GLU A 482 -2.42 -1.58 -45.33
C GLU A 482 -1.58 -0.36 -45.72
N MET A 483 -1.53 0.66 -44.85
CA MET A 483 -0.67 1.83 -45.05
C MET A 483 0.81 1.44 -45.05
N LEU A 484 1.25 0.67 -44.06
CA LEU A 484 2.64 0.23 -43.97
C LEU A 484 3.03 -0.68 -45.14
N GLU A 485 2.11 -1.49 -45.66
CA GLU A 485 2.35 -2.29 -46.87
C GLU A 485 2.62 -1.41 -48.09
N LYS A 486 1.85 -0.33 -48.27
CA LYS A 486 2.11 0.66 -49.33
C LYS A 486 3.45 1.38 -49.13
N ASP A 487 3.77 1.79 -47.91
CA ASP A 487 5.03 2.47 -47.59
C ASP A 487 6.25 1.57 -47.82
N ARG A 488 6.14 0.27 -47.47
CA ARG A 488 7.15 -0.73 -47.76
C ARG A 488 7.38 -0.84 -49.26
N ASP A 489 6.32 -0.92 -50.05
CA ASP A 489 6.42 -1.13 -51.48
C ASP A 489 6.93 0.12 -52.21
N ALA A 490 6.65 1.32 -51.67
CA ALA A 490 7.17 2.59 -52.16
C ALA A 490 8.62 2.90 -51.71
N SER A 491 9.12 2.23 -50.66
CA SER A 491 10.44 2.53 -50.09
C SER A 491 11.58 2.04 -50.97
N SER A 492 12.47 2.96 -51.36
CA SER A 492 13.68 2.66 -52.14
C SER A 492 14.82 2.04 -51.33
N SER A 493 14.74 2.07 -49.99
CA SER A 493 15.78 1.55 -49.09
C SER A 493 15.44 0.14 -48.61
N THR A 494 16.31 -0.83 -48.89
CA THR A 494 16.16 -2.20 -48.38
C THR A 494 16.12 -2.27 -46.84
N ALA A 495 16.90 -1.43 -46.16
CA ALA A 495 16.89 -1.38 -44.69
C ALA A 495 15.53 -0.88 -44.16
N ALA A 496 14.97 0.16 -44.79
CA ALA A 496 13.66 0.68 -44.43
C ALA A 496 12.55 -0.34 -44.72
N ARG A 497 12.57 -1.00 -45.90
CA ARG A 497 11.64 -2.08 -46.25
C ARG A 497 11.63 -3.21 -45.22
N ASN A 498 12.81 -3.64 -44.77
CA ASN A 498 12.93 -4.69 -43.75
C ASN A 498 12.39 -4.24 -42.39
N LYS A 499 12.59 -2.98 -41.99
CA LYS A 499 12.02 -2.43 -40.74
C LYS A 499 10.50 -2.39 -40.81
N ILE A 500 9.93 -1.89 -41.91
CA ILE A 500 8.48 -1.81 -42.12
C ILE A 500 7.87 -3.22 -42.17
N ALA A 501 8.51 -4.17 -42.86
CA ALA A 501 8.04 -5.56 -42.93
C ALA A 501 7.94 -6.23 -41.55
N LYS A 502 8.92 -5.99 -40.65
CA LYS A 502 8.85 -6.47 -39.26
C LYS A 502 7.69 -5.84 -38.47
N HIS A 503 7.42 -4.55 -38.69
CA HIS A 503 6.29 -3.86 -38.06
C HIS A 503 4.96 -4.44 -38.53
N ILE A 504 4.79 -4.65 -39.85
CA ILE A 504 3.62 -5.31 -40.43
C ILE A 504 3.40 -6.69 -39.81
N GLU A 505 4.46 -7.50 -39.70
CA GLU A 505 4.36 -8.84 -39.10
C GLU A 505 3.91 -8.78 -37.64
N SER A 506 4.43 -7.82 -36.86
CA SER A 506 4.00 -7.58 -35.48
C SER A 506 2.52 -7.21 -35.40
N LEU A 507 2.07 -6.24 -36.22
CA LEU A 507 0.66 -5.81 -36.24
C LEU A 507 -0.27 -6.91 -36.72
N LYS A 508 0.14 -7.75 -37.69
CA LYS A 508 -0.68 -8.91 -38.11
C LYS A 508 -0.87 -9.91 -36.99
N LYS A 509 0.16 -10.18 -36.18
CA LYS A 509 0.04 -11.05 -34.99
C LYS A 509 -0.91 -10.44 -33.96
N LYS A 510 -0.79 -9.14 -33.68
CA LYS A 510 -1.71 -8.42 -32.80
C LYS A 510 -3.14 -8.44 -33.34
N HIS A 511 -3.35 -8.23 -34.64
CA HIS A 511 -4.68 -8.23 -35.24
C HIS A 511 -5.38 -9.59 -35.11
N VAL A 512 -4.66 -10.68 -35.34
CA VAL A 512 -5.19 -12.04 -35.11
C VAL A 512 -5.54 -12.28 -33.65
N GLU A 513 -4.70 -11.85 -32.71
CA GLU A 513 -4.99 -11.94 -31.27
C GLU A 513 -6.22 -11.10 -30.90
N LEU A 514 -6.35 -9.89 -31.45
CA LEU A 514 -7.45 -8.98 -31.16
C LEU A 514 -8.80 -9.51 -31.64
N LEU A 515 -8.84 -10.16 -32.82
CA LEU A 515 -10.06 -10.83 -33.31
C LEU A 515 -10.50 -11.98 -32.39
N ALA A 516 -9.54 -12.79 -31.92
CA ALA A 516 -9.84 -13.85 -30.96
C ALA A 516 -10.29 -13.28 -29.60
N TYR A 517 -9.71 -12.15 -29.19
CA TYR A 517 -10.11 -11.46 -27.97
C TYR A 517 -11.51 -10.87 -28.06
N ASP A 518 -11.92 -10.31 -29.21
CA ASP A 518 -13.29 -9.80 -29.42
C ASP A 518 -14.35 -10.88 -29.19
N GLU A 519 -14.11 -12.10 -29.68
CA GLU A 519 -15.03 -13.22 -29.48
C GLU A 519 -15.15 -13.63 -28.02
N LYS A 520 -14.01 -13.68 -27.29
CA LYS A 520 -14.00 -13.95 -25.84
C LYS A 520 -14.71 -12.85 -25.08
N LEU A 521 -14.38 -11.59 -25.35
CA LEU A 521 -14.94 -10.45 -24.66
C LEU A 521 -16.45 -10.36 -24.86
N ARG A 522 -16.96 -10.69 -26.07
CA ARG A 522 -18.39 -10.82 -26.33
C ARG A 522 -19.05 -11.86 -25.41
N HIS A 523 -18.47 -13.05 -25.30
CA HIS A 523 -19.01 -14.11 -24.45
C HIS A 523 -19.12 -13.67 -22.97
N TYR A 524 -18.07 -13.05 -22.42
CA TYR A 524 -18.09 -12.56 -21.05
C TYR A 524 -18.99 -11.33 -20.86
N ALA A 525 -19.13 -10.47 -21.88
CA ALA A 525 -20.09 -9.37 -21.85
C ALA A 525 -21.53 -9.88 -21.76
N ASP A 526 -21.87 -10.96 -22.47
CA ASP A 526 -23.20 -11.60 -22.39
C ASP A 526 -23.48 -12.21 -21.00
N MET A 527 -22.44 -12.59 -20.25
CA MET A 527 -22.57 -13.09 -18.88
C MET A 527 -22.95 -12.01 -17.86
N ARG A 528 -22.75 -10.71 -18.18
CA ARG A 528 -23.07 -9.58 -17.30
C ARG A 528 -22.55 -9.75 -15.86
N ILE A 529 -21.27 -10.07 -15.75
CA ILE A 529 -20.64 -10.32 -14.44
C ILE A 529 -20.81 -9.10 -13.55
N THR A 530 -21.24 -9.32 -12.31
CA THR A 530 -21.23 -8.33 -11.23
C THR A 530 -20.19 -8.71 -10.20
N LEU A 531 -19.69 -7.70 -9.47
CA LEU A 531 -18.75 -7.88 -8.38
C LEU A 531 -19.45 -7.67 -7.04
N ASP A 532 -19.06 -8.49 -6.07
CA ASP A 532 -19.33 -8.25 -4.66
C ASP A 532 -17.99 -7.95 -4.01
N LEU A 533 -17.74 -6.70 -3.60
CA LEU A 533 -16.41 -6.32 -3.09
C LEU A 533 -16.03 -7.08 -1.80
N ASP A 534 -17.01 -7.56 -1.04
CA ASP A 534 -16.77 -8.29 0.22
C ASP A 534 -16.15 -9.68 -0.04
N ASP A 535 -16.39 -10.27 -1.21
CA ASP A 535 -15.69 -11.48 -1.66
C ASP A 535 -14.16 -11.27 -1.77
N GLY A 536 -13.72 -10.01 -1.83
CA GLY A 536 -12.31 -9.62 -1.96
C GLY A 536 -11.78 -9.77 -3.39
N VAL A 537 -10.54 -9.31 -3.61
CA VAL A 537 -10.02 -9.23 -4.98
C VAL A 537 -9.81 -10.61 -5.59
N LYS A 538 -9.32 -11.62 -4.85
CA LYS A 538 -9.03 -12.96 -5.43
C LYS A 538 -10.26 -13.59 -6.09
N VAL A 539 -11.36 -13.64 -5.35
CA VAL A 539 -12.59 -14.32 -5.79
C VAL A 539 -13.18 -13.57 -6.97
N ASN A 540 -13.27 -12.24 -6.87
CA ASN A 540 -13.79 -11.41 -7.96
C ASN A 540 -12.92 -11.46 -9.22
N TYR A 541 -11.59 -11.44 -9.09
CA TYR A 541 -10.65 -11.55 -10.21
C TYR A 541 -10.83 -12.88 -10.97
N GLY A 542 -11.07 -13.98 -10.23
CA GLY A 542 -11.28 -15.31 -10.81
C GLY A 542 -12.53 -15.42 -11.69
N ARG A 543 -13.51 -14.51 -11.56
CA ARG A 543 -14.75 -14.52 -12.35
C ARG A 543 -14.51 -14.24 -13.84
N PHE A 544 -13.38 -13.66 -14.21
CA PHE A 544 -13.06 -13.23 -15.58
C PHE A 544 -12.25 -14.24 -16.39
N GLY A 545 -11.97 -15.41 -15.84
CA GLY A 545 -11.19 -16.46 -16.51
C GLY A 545 -9.83 -15.96 -16.99
N ASP A 546 -9.59 -15.93 -18.30
CA ASP A 546 -8.33 -15.52 -18.91
C ASP A 546 -8.35 -14.12 -19.55
N LEU A 547 -9.38 -13.31 -19.29
CA LEU A 547 -9.45 -11.92 -19.78
C LEU A 547 -8.52 -10.95 -19.06
N LEU A 548 -8.12 -11.30 -17.84
CA LEU A 548 -7.26 -10.50 -16.99
C LEU A 548 -5.81 -11.00 -17.02
N ALA A 549 -4.86 -10.10 -16.86
CA ALA A 549 -3.44 -10.45 -16.76
C ALA A 549 -3.12 -11.11 -15.40
N GLU A 550 -2.07 -11.95 -15.35
CA GLU A 550 -1.54 -12.50 -14.08
C GLU A 550 -2.56 -13.22 -13.16
N VAL A 551 -3.63 -13.80 -13.72
CA VAL A 551 -4.72 -14.45 -12.97
C VAL A 551 -4.20 -15.44 -11.95
N LYS A 552 -3.26 -16.33 -12.35
CA LYS A 552 -2.65 -17.32 -11.44
C LYS A 552 -1.94 -16.68 -10.25
N ALA A 553 -1.29 -15.53 -10.44
CA ALA A 553 -0.61 -14.83 -9.35
C ALA A 553 -1.61 -14.22 -8.36
N VAL A 554 -2.76 -13.74 -8.84
CA VAL A 554 -3.80 -13.11 -8.01
C VAL A 554 -4.65 -14.15 -7.29
N THR A 555 -5.22 -15.12 -8.02
CA THR A 555 -6.16 -16.10 -7.48
C THR A 555 -5.49 -17.23 -6.70
N GLY A 556 -4.17 -17.41 -6.87
CA GLY A 556 -3.47 -18.62 -6.46
C GLY A 556 -3.58 -19.70 -7.53
N GLY A 557 -2.50 -20.46 -7.75
CA GLY A 557 -2.60 -21.73 -8.46
C GLY A 557 -3.33 -22.77 -7.58
N ALA A 558 -3.77 -23.88 -8.16
CA ALA A 558 -4.46 -24.96 -7.45
C ALA A 558 -3.67 -25.65 -6.31
N ASN A 559 -2.53 -25.09 -5.88
CA ASN A 559 -1.57 -25.70 -4.95
C ASN A 559 -1.07 -24.76 -3.82
N ASP A 560 -1.56 -23.52 -3.70
CA ASP A 560 -1.09 -22.58 -2.66
C ASP A 560 -2.22 -22.21 -1.68
N ASP A 561 -2.83 -23.23 -1.09
CA ASP A 561 -3.67 -23.16 0.12
C ASP A 561 -2.82 -23.30 1.39
#